data_AF-A0A0C9ULT2-F1
#
_entry.id   AF-A0A0C9ULT2-F1
#
_cell.length_a   1.000
_cell.length_b   1.000
_cell.length_c   1.000
_cell.angle_alpha   90.00
_cell.angle_beta   90.00
_cell.angle_gamma   90.00
#
_symmetry.space_group_name_H-M   'P 1'
#
loop_
_entity.id
_entity.type
_entity.pdbx_description
1 polymer ?
#
loop_
_entity_poly.entity_id
_entity_poly.type
_entity_poly.pdbx_seq_one_letter_code
_entity_poly.pdbx_strand_id
1 'polypeptide(L)'
;MTVGVIALLKRRPDITHEQFIERWAKNHTKILASLNVTKRNIIRYSQLHVDLQYTETLKQAGRPAADFDGVDEMEVDKLDDLLDIFTDEGYLQIVAGEPFVKFERDA
;
A
#
# COMPACT_ATOMS: atom_id res chain seq x y z
N MET A 1 -2.39 -2.38 -23.23
CA MET A 1 -3.30 -2.82 -22.15
C MET A 1 -2.47 -2.73 -20.89
N THR A 2 -2.87 -1.89 -19.94
CA THR A 2 -2.13 -1.71 -18.68
C THR A 2 -2.45 -2.83 -17.70
N VAL A 3 -1.61 -2.97 -16.68
CA VAL A 3 -1.79 -3.92 -15.57
C VAL A 3 -2.14 -3.12 -14.31
N GLY A 4 -3.29 -3.43 -13.72
CA GLY A 4 -3.70 -2.93 -12.42
C GLY A 4 -3.29 -3.89 -11.30
N VAL A 5 -2.67 -3.37 -10.25
CA VAL A 5 -2.22 -4.11 -9.07
C VAL A 5 -2.89 -3.50 -7.86
N ILE A 6 -3.47 -4.35 -7.00
CA ILE A 6 -4.11 -3.94 -5.75
C ILE A 6 -3.42 -4.68 -4.61
N ALA A 7 -2.90 -3.94 -3.64
CA ALA A 7 -2.35 -4.49 -2.41
C ALA A 7 -3.20 -4.07 -1.21
N LEU A 8 -3.66 -5.06 -0.45
CA LEU A 8 -4.39 -4.84 0.81
C LEU A 8 -3.39 -4.79 1.95
N LEU A 9 -3.40 -3.69 2.71
CA LEU A 9 -2.40 -3.42 3.74
C LEU A 9 -3.03 -3.56 5.11
N LYS A 10 -2.44 -4.42 5.94
CA LYS A 10 -2.76 -4.52 7.36
C LYS A 10 -1.69 -3.80 8.18
N ARG A 11 -2.11 -2.96 9.12
CA ARG A 11 -1.19 -2.34 10.07
C ARG A 11 -0.60 -3.40 11.00
N ARG A 12 0.62 -3.17 11.48
CA ARG A 12 1.18 -4.01 12.55
C ARG A 12 0.36 -3.94 13.84
N PRO A 13 0.38 -5.00 14.68
CA PRO A 13 -0.40 -5.06 15.91
C PRO A 13 0.02 -4.03 16.97
N ASP A 14 1.23 -3.48 16.90
CA ASP A 14 1.78 -2.55 17.89
C ASP A 14 1.55 -1.07 17.55
N ILE A 15 0.88 -0.75 16.44
CA ILE A 15 0.54 0.63 16.06
C ILE A 15 -0.98 0.82 15.92
N THR A 16 -1.44 2.04 16.18
CA THR A 16 -2.85 2.40 15.99
C THR A 16 -3.17 2.61 14.51
N HIS A 17 -4.46 2.61 14.18
CA HIS A 17 -4.93 2.88 12.83
C HIS A 17 -4.58 4.29 12.37
N GLU A 18 -4.70 5.27 13.26
CA GLU A 18 -4.36 6.67 12.99
C GLU A 18 -2.86 6.83 12.73
N GLN A 19 -2.03 6.13 13.52
CA GLN A 19 -0.58 6.10 13.30
C GLN A 19 -0.22 5.46 11.96
N PHE A 20 -0.93 4.41 11.57
CA PHE A 20 -0.77 3.79 10.24
C PHE A 20 -1.10 4.77 9.13
N ILE A 21 -2.30 5.38 9.14
CA ILE A 21 -2.74 6.36 8.13
C ILE A 21 -1.75 7.51 8.05
N GLU A 22 -1.40 8.11 9.19
CA GLU A 22 -0.53 9.29 9.21
C GLU A 22 0.83 8.99 8.55
N ARG A 23 1.42 7.85 8.87
CA ARG A 23 2.76 7.49 8.38
C ARG A 23 2.71 7.05 6.92
N TRP A 24 1.75 6.22 6.55
CA TRP A 24 1.61 5.71 5.20
C TRP A 24 1.20 6.80 4.20
N ALA A 25 0.21 7.64 4.55
CA ALA A 25 -0.24 8.74 3.69
C ALA A 25 0.84 9.81 3.49
N LYS A 26 1.60 10.16 4.54
CA LYS A 26 2.56 11.27 4.49
C LYS A 26 3.93 10.89 3.94
N ASN A 27 4.40 9.66 4.18
CA ASN A 27 5.79 9.29 3.92
C ASN A 27 5.93 8.37 2.70
N HIS A 28 5.05 7.36 2.56
CA HIS A 28 5.18 6.36 1.51
C HIS A 28 5.00 6.97 0.11
N THR A 29 4.00 7.84 -0.06
CA THR A 29 3.78 8.61 -1.31
C THR A 29 4.99 9.44 -1.71
N LYS A 30 5.65 10.10 -0.75
CA LYS A 30 6.85 10.90 -1.01
C LYS A 30 8.03 10.05 -1.44
N ILE A 31 8.16 8.85 -0.87
CA ILE A 31 9.21 7.89 -1.23
C ILE A 31 9.01 7.43 -2.67
N LEU A 32 7.80 6.97 -3.02
CA LEU A 32 7.48 6.58 -4.40
C LEU A 32 7.67 7.75 -5.36
N ALA A 33 7.32 8.97 -4.96
CA ALA A 33 7.56 10.17 -5.76
C ALA A 33 9.03 10.65 -5.77
N SER A 34 9.94 10.04 -5.01
CA SER A 34 11.36 10.40 -5.01
C SER A 34 12.19 9.49 -5.90
N LEU A 35 11.83 8.21 -6.01
CA LEU A 35 12.57 7.19 -6.74
C LEU A 35 12.37 7.31 -8.27
N ASN A 36 13.44 7.08 -9.03
CA ASN A 36 13.37 7.12 -10.50
C ASN A 36 12.66 5.89 -11.07
N VAL A 37 12.86 4.71 -10.47
CA VAL A 37 12.25 3.45 -10.92
C VAL A 37 10.72 3.53 -10.88
N THR A 38 10.15 4.04 -9.80
CA THR A 38 8.70 4.21 -9.61
C THR A 38 8.13 5.26 -10.55
N LYS A 39 8.81 6.42 -10.72
CA LYS A 39 8.38 7.47 -11.66
C LYS A 39 8.32 6.98 -13.10
N ARG A 40 9.25 6.10 -13.48
CA ARG A 40 9.33 5.57 -14.84
C ARG A 40 8.28 4.49 -15.08
N ASN A 41 8.02 3.66 -14.07
CA ASN A 41 7.29 2.41 -14.24
C ASN A 41 5.82 2.48 -13.78
N ILE A 42 5.45 3.41 -12.90
CA ILE A 42 4.08 3.59 -12.42
C ILE A 42 3.36 4.67 -13.25
N ILE A 43 2.26 4.28 -13.89
CA ILE A 43 1.35 5.16 -14.64
C ILE A 43 0.42 5.90 -13.66
N ARG A 44 -0.14 5.17 -12.69
CA ARG A 44 -1.05 5.72 -11.67
C ARG A 44 -0.79 5.05 -10.33
N TYR A 45 -0.80 5.85 -9.28
CA TYR A 45 -0.72 5.40 -7.89
C TYR A 45 -1.86 6.03 -7.09
N SER A 46 -2.57 5.25 -6.28
CA SER A 46 -3.56 5.78 -5.35
C SER A 46 -3.62 4.98 -4.05
N GLN A 47 -3.80 5.70 -2.95
CA GLN A 47 -4.04 5.12 -1.63
C GLN A 47 -5.49 5.31 -1.23
N LEU A 48 -6.13 4.23 -0.78
CA LEU A 48 -7.40 4.29 -0.08
C LEU A 48 -7.16 3.98 1.40
N HIS A 49 -7.65 4.85 2.27
CA HIS A 49 -7.60 4.66 3.72
C HIS A 49 -8.93 4.10 4.19
N VAL A 50 -8.90 2.99 4.92
CA VAL A 50 -10.12 2.43 5.51
C VAL A 50 -10.59 3.36 6.61
N ASP A 51 -11.88 3.66 6.63
CA ASP A 51 -12.51 4.36 7.74
C ASP A 51 -13.11 3.32 8.71
N LEU A 52 -12.60 3.27 9.94
CA LEU A 52 -13.07 2.30 10.94
C LEU A 52 -14.52 2.57 11.38
N GLN A 53 -14.99 3.82 11.37
CA GLN A 53 -16.38 4.14 11.72
C GLN A 53 -17.34 3.58 10.66
N TYR A 54 -17.01 3.72 9.37
CA TYR A 54 -17.82 3.14 8.30
C TYR A 54 -17.71 1.61 8.26
N THR A 55 -16.55 1.06 8.59
CA THR A 55 -16.36 -0.38 8.76
C THR A 55 -17.32 -0.95 9.81
N GLU A 56 -17.40 -0.32 10.98
CA GLU A 56 -18.33 -0.76 12.03
C GLU A 56 -19.80 -0.54 11.65
N THR A 57 -20.11 0.54 10.93
CA THR A 57 -21.46 0.79 10.41
C THR A 57 -21.91 -0.34 9.45
N LEU A 58 -21.03 -0.78 8.55
CA LEU A 58 -21.31 -1.88 7.63
C LEU A 58 -21.52 -3.20 8.38
N LYS A 59 -20.68 -3.51 9.38
CA LYS A 59 -20.83 -4.71 10.22
C LYS A 59 -22.15 -4.73 10.97
N GLN A 60 -22.56 -3.59 11.56
CA GLN A 60 -23.85 -3.46 12.26
C GLN A 60 -25.04 -3.66 11.31
N ALA A 61 -24.90 -3.28 10.03
CA ALA A 61 -25.88 -3.55 8.99
C ALA A 61 -25.84 -4.99 8.44
N GLY A 62 -25.07 -5.89 9.06
CA GLY A 62 -24.93 -7.29 8.63
C GLY A 62 -24.15 -7.45 7.32
N ARG A 63 -23.36 -6.45 6.91
CA ARG A 63 -22.50 -6.51 5.73
C ARG A 63 -21.07 -6.92 6.13
N PRO A 64 -20.42 -7.81 5.38
CA PRO A 64 -19.03 -8.15 5.63
C PRO A 64 -18.14 -6.93 5.35
N ALA A 65 -17.13 -6.74 6.20
CA ALA A 65 -16.05 -5.80 5.97
C ALA A 65 -14.73 -6.54 6.18
N ALA A 66 -13.82 -6.43 5.22
CA ALA A 66 -12.54 -7.11 5.27
C ALA A 66 -11.60 -6.41 6.26
N ASP A 67 -10.72 -7.19 6.89
CA ASP A 67 -9.84 -6.72 7.95
C ASP A 67 -8.52 -6.19 7.38
N PHE A 68 -8.55 -5.00 6.78
CA PHE A 68 -7.37 -4.26 6.35
C PHE A 68 -7.49 -2.78 6.73
N ASP A 69 -6.38 -2.07 6.67
CA ASP A 69 -6.24 -0.68 7.11
C ASP A 69 -6.07 0.29 5.95
N GLY A 70 -5.60 -0.20 4.81
CA GLY A 70 -5.47 0.59 3.58
C GLY A 70 -5.39 -0.28 2.34
N VAL A 71 -5.54 0.37 1.19
CA VAL A 71 -5.41 -0.25 -0.14
C VAL A 71 -4.49 0.60 -0.99
N ASP A 72 -3.43 -0.02 -1.48
CA ASP A 72 -2.61 0.55 -2.54
C ASP A 72 -3.11 0.07 -3.90
N GLU A 73 -3.26 1.00 -4.83
CA GLU A 73 -3.50 0.69 -6.24
C GLU A 73 -2.40 1.27 -7.11
N MET A 74 -1.80 0.41 -7.92
CA MET A 74 -0.81 0.77 -8.93
C MET A 74 -1.30 0.38 -10.31
N GLU A 75 -1.09 1.25 -11.28
CA GLU A 75 -1.23 0.96 -12.70
C GLU A 75 0.16 1.03 -13.34
N VAL A 76 0.54 -0.01 -14.08
CA VAL A 76 1.82 -0.12 -14.82
C VAL A 76 1.56 -0.55 -16.26
N ASP A 77 2.52 -0.36 -17.17
CA ASP A 77 2.32 -0.74 -18.58
C ASP A 77 2.39 -2.26 -18.77
N LYS A 78 3.35 -2.92 -18.12
CA LYS A 78 3.50 -4.39 -18.08
C LYS A 78 3.89 -4.87 -16.69
N LEU A 79 3.63 -6.15 -16.39
CA LEU A 79 3.97 -6.75 -15.10
C LEU A 79 5.47 -6.66 -14.77
N ASP A 80 6.35 -6.75 -15.78
CA ASP A 80 7.80 -6.59 -15.58
C ASP A 80 8.15 -5.23 -14.99
N ASP A 81 7.42 -4.16 -15.32
CA ASP A 81 7.68 -2.82 -14.79
C ASP A 81 7.42 -2.76 -13.27
N LEU A 82 6.46 -3.54 -12.77
CA LEU A 82 6.21 -3.73 -11.35
C LEU A 82 7.34 -4.52 -10.68
N LEU A 83 7.78 -5.60 -11.32
CA LEU A 83 8.88 -6.44 -10.80
C LEU A 83 10.20 -5.66 -10.72
N ASP A 84 10.47 -4.79 -11.68
CA ASP A 84 11.61 -3.87 -11.65
C ASP A 84 11.58 -2.98 -10.41
N ILE A 85 10.41 -2.48 -9.99
CA ILE A 85 10.28 -1.67 -8.76
C ILE A 85 10.62 -2.52 -7.54
N PHE A 86 10.07 -3.74 -7.45
CA PHE A 86 10.27 -4.62 -6.29
C PHE A 86 11.66 -5.26 -6.21
N THR A 87 12.48 -5.14 -7.26
CA THR A 87 13.87 -5.62 -7.28
C THR A 87 14.90 -4.49 -7.28
N ASP A 88 14.46 -3.22 -7.39
CA ASP A 88 15.32 -2.05 -7.30
C ASP A 88 15.91 -1.91 -5.89
N GLU A 89 17.24 -1.82 -5.80
CA GLU A 89 17.95 -1.74 -4.53
C GLU A 89 17.58 -0.48 -3.73
N GLY A 90 17.33 0.65 -4.41
CA GLY A 90 16.95 1.90 -3.77
C GLY A 90 15.54 1.82 -3.17
N TYR A 91 14.60 1.20 -3.89
CA TYR A 91 13.28 0.89 -3.38
C TYR A 91 13.35 -0.06 -2.17
N LEU A 92 14.08 -1.17 -2.30
CA LEU A 92 14.20 -2.18 -1.24
C LEU A 92 14.85 -1.63 0.03
N GLN A 93 15.89 -0.80 -0.07
CA GLN A 93 16.54 -0.19 1.08
C GLN A 93 15.59 0.73 1.86
N ILE A 94 14.74 1.48 1.16
CA ILE A 94 13.80 2.40 1.79
C ILE A 94 12.61 1.63 2.38
N VAL A 95 12.02 0.70 1.64
CA VAL A 95 10.87 -0.10 2.11
C VAL A 95 11.24 -1.05 3.24
N ALA A 96 12.45 -1.63 3.23
CA ALA A 96 12.95 -2.40 4.38
C ALA A 96 13.04 -1.55 5.66
N GLY A 97 13.21 -0.24 5.50
CA GLY A 97 13.18 0.74 6.58
C GLY A 97 11.77 1.24 6.96
N GLU A 98 10.70 0.77 6.32
CA GLU A 98 9.32 1.14 6.64
C GLU A 98 8.66 0.11 7.57
N PRO A 99 8.59 0.39 8.88
CA PRO A 99 8.16 -0.59 9.86
C PRO A 99 6.64 -0.71 9.99
N PHE A 100 5.81 -0.46 8.96
CA PHE A 100 4.34 -0.28 9.12
C PHE A 100 3.47 -1.30 8.42
N VAL A 101 3.98 -1.89 7.35
CA VAL A 101 3.30 -2.94 6.59
C VAL A 101 4.09 -4.22 6.80
N LYS A 102 3.46 -5.22 7.40
CA LYS A 102 3.97 -6.57 7.28
C LYS A 102 3.48 -7.03 5.91
N PHE A 103 4.36 -7.03 4.91
CA PHE A 103 4.08 -7.82 3.72
C PHE A 103 4.07 -9.26 4.22
N GLU A 104 2.89 -9.85 4.39
CA GLU A 104 2.79 -11.29 4.61
C GLU A 104 3.32 -11.93 3.33
N ARG A 105 4.63 -12.24 3.34
CA ARG A 105 5.15 -13.30 2.51
C ARG A 105 4.54 -14.56 3.08
N ASP A 106 3.39 -14.94 2.54
CA ASP A 106 2.88 -16.29 2.73
C ASP A 106 4.00 -17.25 2.31
N ALA A 107 4.44 -18.04 3.28
CA ALA A 107 5.33 -19.17 3.11
C ALA A 107 4.49 -20.43 2.89
#